data_AF-A0A174PIE6-F1
#
_entry.id   AF-A0A174PIE6-F1
#
_cell.length_a   1.000
_cell.length_b   1.000
_cell.length_c   1.000
_cell.angle_alpha   90.00
_cell.angle_beta   90.00
_cell.angle_gamma   90.00
#
_symmetry.space_group_name_H-M   'P 1'
#
loop_
_entity.id
_entity.type
_entity.pdbx_description
1 polymer ?
#
loop_
_entity_poly.entity_id
_entity_poly.type
_entity_poly.pdbx_seq_one_letter_code
_entity_poly.pdbx_strand_id
1 'polypeptide(L)'
;MLGTTGMESGEVVRAVAEQIKPACVVAVDALASRSLRRVCRTIQLSDTGITPGSGVGNARAALNAETLGVPVIAVGVPTVVDAATLTCDVLAEAGKGELNPAALQGAGNGLIVTPKDIDTQVHDLAKVIGYGINLALHTGLTIEDVELFLS
;
A
#
# COMPACT_ATOMS: atom_id res chain seq x y z
N MET A 1 10.78 5.13 10.72
CA MET A 1 11.83 4.42 9.96
C MET A 1 12.85 3.87 10.96
N LEU A 2 13.01 2.55 11.05
CA LEU A 2 14.13 1.94 11.76
C LEU A 2 15.32 1.93 10.79
N GLY A 3 16.05 3.05 10.74
CA GLY A 3 17.20 3.20 9.86
C GLY A 3 18.32 2.21 10.21
N THR A 4 18.75 1.43 9.21
CA THR A 4 19.99 0.62 9.16
C THR A 4 20.35 -0.13 10.45
N THR A 5 19.40 -0.84 11.06
CA THR A 5 19.69 -1.77 12.18
C THR A 5 20.27 -3.10 11.69
N GLY A 6 20.25 -3.36 10.38
CA GLY A 6 20.59 -4.66 9.80
C GLY A 6 19.48 -5.71 9.91
N MET A 7 18.39 -5.40 10.63
CA MET A 7 17.21 -6.25 10.73
C MET A 7 16.19 -5.89 9.66
N GLU A 8 15.51 -6.89 9.09
CA GLU A 8 14.40 -6.61 8.18
C GLU A 8 13.17 -6.13 8.97
N SER A 9 12.40 -5.21 8.40
CA SER A 9 11.18 -4.69 9.07
C SER A 9 10.19 -5.81 9.41
N GLY A 10 10.11 -6.85 8.57
CA GLY A 10 9.27 -8.02 8.85
C GLY A 10 9.70 -8.81 10.09
N GLU A 11 11.01 -8.95 10.31
CA GLU A 11 11.55 -9.62 11.51
C GLU A 11 11.23 -8.83 12.77
N VAL A 12 11.34 -7.49 12.72
CA VAL A 12 11.00 -6.63 13.85
C VAL A 12 9.50 -6.75 14.17
N VAL A 13 8.63 -6.65 13.17
CA VAL A 13 7.17 -6.77 13.38
C VAL A 13 6.83 -8.15 13.96
N ARG A 14 7.45 -9.21 13.44
CA ARG A 14 7.27 -10.57 13.97
C ARG A 14 7.71 -10.70 15.42
N ALA A 15 8.90 -10.24 15.77
CA ALA A 15 9.40 -10.32 17.15
C ALA A 15 8.50 -9.56 18.14
N VAL A 16 7.99 -8.39 17.73
CA VAL A 16 7.03 -7.62 18.53
C VAL A 16 5.71 -8.37 18.67
N ALA A 17 5.18 -8.96 17.58
CA ALA A 17 3.94 -9.72 17.60
C ALA A 17 4.02 -10.97 18.48
N GLU A 18 5.13 -11.72 18.42
CA GLU A 18 5.38 -12.91 19.25
C GLU A 18 5.41 -12.55 20.76
N GLN A 19 5.97 -11.40 21.10
CA GLN A 19 6.08 -10.93 22.48
C GLN A 19 4.76 -10.35 23.02
N ILE A 20 4.10 -9.47 22.25
CA ILE A 20 2.92 -8.73 22.70
C ILE A 20 1.64 -9.54 22.51
N LYS A 21 1.60 -10.45 21.53
CA LYS A 21 0.43 -11.25 21.13
C LYS A 21 -0.83 -10.38 20.94
N PRO A 22 -0.78 -9.40 20.03
CA PRO A 22 -1.94 -8.54 19.79
C PRO A 22 -3.12 -9.34 19.26
N ALA A 23 -4.35 -8.87 19.50
CA ALA A 23 -5.56 -9.51 18.96
C ALA A 23 -5.61 -9.49 17.43
N CYS A 24 -5.00 -8.48 16.81
CA CYS A 24 -4.86 -8.32 15.37
C CYS A 24 -3.72 -7.35 15.07
N VAL A 25 -3.07 -7.51 13.91
CA VAL A 25 -2.16 -6.51 13.33
C VAL A 25 -2.85 -5.83 12.14
N VAL A 26 -2.87 -4.51 12.11
CA VAL A 26 -3.29 -3.76 10.92
C VAL A 26 -2.04 -3.35 10.14
N ALA A 27 -1.81 -3.97 9.00
CA ALA A 27 -0.68 -3.69 8.12
C ALA A 27 -1.12 -2.70 7.04
N VAL A 28 -0.52 -1.51 7.00
CA VAL A 28 -0.79 -0.49 5.97
C VAL A 28 0.42 -0.38 5.05
N ASP A 29 0.21 -0.45 3.74
CA ASP A 29 1.31 -0.39 2.75
C ASP A 29 0.94 0.38 1.48
N ALA A 30 1.97 0.95 0.86
CA ALA A 30 1.90 1.55 -0.46
C ALA A 30 2.12 0.46 -1.52
N LEU A 31 1.14 0.28 -2.40
CA LEU A 31 1.14 -0.74 -3.44
C LEU A 31 1.46 -0.16 -4.82
N ALA A 32 1.88 -1.03 -5.75
CA ALA A 32 1.94 -0.70 -7.16
C ALA A 32 0.64 -1.12 -7.85
N SER A 33 0.08 -0.21 -8.66
CA SER A 33 -1.12 -0.47 -9.44
C SER A 33 -0.78 -1.02 -10.81
N ARG A 34 -1.61 -1.96 -11.29
CA ARG A 34 -1.66 -2.37 -12.72
C ARG A 34 -2.62 -1.53 -13.57
N SER A 35 -2.94 -0.31 -13.13
CA SER A 35 -3.72 0.66 -13.90
C SER A 35 -3.58 2.05 -13.29
N LEU A 36 -3.36 3.05 -14.14
CA LEU A 36 -3.28 4.46 -13.78
C LEU A 36 -4.56 4.95 -13.08
N ARG A 37 -5.72 4.41 -13.44
CA ARG A 37 -7.01 4.86 -12.88
C ARG A 37 -7.12 4.62 -11.37
N ARG A 38 -6.43 3.61 -10.84
CA ARG A 38 -6.47 3.24 -9.42
C ARG A 38 -5.45 3.97 -8.54
N VAL A 39 -4.41 4.55 -9.13
CA VAL A 39 -3.35 5.25 -8.40
C VAL A 39 -3.95 6.40 -7.60
N CYS A 40 -3.74 6.38 -6.28
CA CYS A 40 -4.24 7.32 -5.27
C CYS A 40 -5.77 7.51 -5.23
N ARG A 41 -6.53 6.59 -5.84
CA ARG A 41 -8.00 6.64 -5.90
C ARG A 41 -8.70 5.44 -5.30
N THR A 42 -7.93 4.44 -4.87
CA THR A 42 -8.48 3.19 -4.33
C THR A 42 -7.73 2.78 -3.07
N ILE A 43 -8.45 2.11 -2.17
CA ILE A 43 -7.89 1.46 -0.98
C ILE A 43 -8.31 -0.01 -1.07
N GLN A 44 -7.34 -0.91 -0.95
CA GLN A 44 -7.56 -2.35 -0.93
C GLN A 44 -7.60 -2.83 0.52
N LEU A 45 -8.62 -3.62 0.86
CA LEU A 45 -8.73 -4.28 2.16
C LEU A 45 -8.67 -5.79 1.97
N SER A 46 -7.92 -6.50 2.81
CA SER A 46 -7.80 -7.97 2.78
C SER A 46 -7.39 -8.52 4.15
N ASP A 47 -7.66 -9.80 4.40
CA ASP A 47 -7.15 -10.56 5.55
C ASP A 47 -5.97 -11.49 5.17
N THR A 48 -5.61 -11.54 3.88
CA THR A 48 -4.50 -12.36 3.36
C THR A 48 -3.11 -11.83 3.74
N GLY A 49 -3.03 -10.62 4.27
CA GLY A 49 -1.78 -9.90 4.55
C GLY A 49 -1.22 -9.12 3.36
N ILE A 50 0.01 -8.62 3.52
CA ILE A 50 0.73 -7.79 2.54
C ILE A 50 2.10 -8.38 2.26
N THR A 51 2.53 -8.36 0.99
CA THR A 51 3.92 -8.65 0.60
C THR A 51 4.58 -7.34 0.14
N PRO A 52 5.34 -6.66 1.02
CA PRO A 52 5.89 -5.35 0.72
C PRO A 52 6.82 -5.42 -0.51
N GLY A 53 6.64 -4.47 -1.43
CA GLY A 53 7.47 -4.34 -2.64
C GLY A 53 7.19 -5.36 -3.76
N SER A 54 6.27 -6.31 -3.56
CA SER A 54 5.92 -7.34 -4.56
C SER A 54 5.50 -6.75 -5.91
N GLY A 55 4.77 -5.64 -5.91
CA GLY A 55 4.31 -4.94 -7.10
C GLY A 55 5.41 -4.23 -7.90
N VAL A 56 6.62 -4.11 -7.35
CA VAL A 56 7.79 -3.46 -7.98
C VAL A 56 8.99 -4.41 -8.09
N GLY A 57 8.74 -5.73 -7.97
CA GLY A 57 9.78 -6.76 -8.11
C GLY A 57 10.68 -6.96 -6.89
N ASN A 58 10.33 -6.38 -5.74
CA ASN A 58 11.08 -6.52 -4.50
C ASN A 58 10.26 -7.34 -3.49
N ALA A 59 10.37 -8.66 -3.52
CA ALA A 59 9.61 -9.51 -2.59
C ALA A 59 10.31 -9.58 -1.23
N ARG A 60 9.81 -8.83 -0.25
CA ARG A 60 10.19 -8.99 1.16
C ARG A 60 9.32 -10.03 1.85
N ALA A 61 9.71 -10.44 3.05
CA ALA A 61 8.89 -11.32 3.88
C ALA A 61 7.44 -10.79 4.00
N ALA A 62 6.47 -11.67 3.75
CA ALA A 62 5.06 -11.32 3.84
C ALA A 62 4.68 -11.01 5.30
N LEU A 63 3.84 -10.00 5.49
CA LEU A 63 3.17 -9.68 6.74
C LEU A 63 1.75 -10.26 6.67
N ASN A 64 1.56 -11.48 7.17
CA ASN A 64 0.29 -12.18 7.15
C ASN A 64 0.11 -13.03 8.42
N ALA A 65 -1.06 -13.65 8.57
CA ALA A 65 -1.35 -14.45 9.75
C ALA A 65 -0.41 -15.66 9.91
N GLU A 66 0.06 -16.24 8.80
CA GLU A 66 1.00 -17.36 8.81
C GLU A 66 2.37 -16.97 9.34
N THR A 67 2.88 -15.78 8.99
CA THR A 67 4.19 -15.30 9.40
C THR A 67 4.20 -14.66 10.78
N LEU A 68 3.09 -14.02 11.18
CA LEU A 68 2.98 -13.30 12.46
C LEU A 68 2.29 -14.10 13.57
N GLY A 69 1.58 -15.18 13.25
CA GLY A 69 0.87 -16.02 14.23
C GLY A 69 -0.37 -15.37 14.85
N VAL A 70 -0.78 -14.19 14.36
CA VAL A 70 -1.95 -13.43 14.80
C VAL A 70 -2.73 -12.93 13.57
N PRO A 71 -4.04 -12.66 13.67
CA PRO A 71 -4.82 -12.11 12.56
C PRO A 71 -4.18 -10.85 11.97
N VAL A 72 -4.25 -10.70 10.65
CA VAL A 72 -3.73 -9.51 9.95
C VAL A 72 -4.82 -8.91 9.07
N ILE A 73 -5.07 -7.62 9.24
CA ILE A 73 -5.87 -6.82 8.32
C ILE A 73 -4.90 -5.98 7.48
N ALA A 74 -4.91 -6.22 6.18
CA ALA A 74 -4.12 -5.50 5.19
C ALA A 74 -4.90 -4.32 4.61
N VAL A 75 -4.28 -3.13 4.63
CA VAL A 75 -4.77 -1.91 3.99
C VAL A 75 -3.74 -1.44 2.97
N GLY A 76 -4.04 -1.60 1.69
CA GLY A 76 -3.14 -1.29 0.59
C GLY A 76 -3.59 -0.06 -0.19
N VAL A 77 -2.67 0.88 -0.46
CA VAL A 77 -2.94 2.09 -1.24
C VAL A 77 -2.08 2.10 -2.48
N PRO A 78 -2.64 2.04 -3.71
CA PRO A 78 -1.81 2.09 -4.90
C PRO A 78 -1.26 3.51 -5.08
N THR A 79 0.03 3.73 -4.84
CA THR A 79 0.66 5.07 -4.94
C THR A 79 1.48 5.23 -6.20
N VAL A 80 1.83 4.12 -6.84
CA VAL A 80 2.69 4.10 -8.01
C VAL A 80 2.17 3.14 -9.08
N VAL A 81 2.71 3.27 -10.29
CA VAL A 81 2.47 2.35 -11.41
C VAL A 81 3.79 2.11 -12.14
N ASP A 82 3.97 0.94 -12.75
CA ASP A 82 5.11 0.72 -13.63
C ASP A 82 4.95 1.49 -14.95
N ALA A 83 6.07 1.87 -15.56
CA ALA A 83 6.08 2.67 -16.78
C ALA A 83 5.41 1.95 -17.97
N ALA A 84 5.47 0.62 -18.03
CA ALA A 84 4.84 -0.15 -19.11
C ALA A 84 3.31 -0.09 -18.99
N THR A 85 2.77 -0.30 -17.79
CA THR A 85 1.34 -0.14 -17.49
C THR A 85 0.87 1.27 -17.77
N LEU A 86 1.62 2.31 -17.36
CA LEU A 86 1.28 3.70 -17.69
C LEU A 86 1.19 3.89 -19.21
N THR A 87 2.18 3.40 -19.95
CA THR A 87 2.23 3.55 -21.40
C THR A 87 1.06 2.85 -22.07
N CYS A 88 0.71 1.64 -21.63
CA CYS A 88 -0.47 0.92 -22.09
C CYS A 88 -1.76 1.70 -21.84
N ASP A 89 -1.96 2.20 -20.62
CA ASP A 89 -3.17 2.95 -20.27
C ASP A 89 -3.29 4.24 -21.11
N VAL A 90 -2.19 4.98 -21.29
CA VAL A 90 -2.16 6.21 -22.09
C VAL A 90 -2.43 5.94 -23.58
N LEU A 91 -1.86 4.88 -24.14
CA LEU A 91 -2.07 4.51 -25.54
C LEU A 91 -3.52 4.06 -25.78
N ALA A 92 -4.08 3.27 -24.86
CA ALA A 92 -5.47 2.85 -24.89
C ALA A 92 -6.42 4.07 -24.84
N GLU A 93 -6.15 5.04 -23.96
CA GLU A 93 -6.92 6.29 -23.88
C GLU A 93 -6.80 7.15 -25.15
N ALA A 94 -5.66 7.10 -25.85
CA ALA A 94 -5.45 7.74 -27.15
C ALA A 94 -6.09 6.97 -28.33
N GLY A 95 -6.83 5.89 -28.08
CA GLY A 95 -7.48 5.09 -29.12
C GLY A 95 -6.52 4.21 -29.93
N LYS A 96 -5.27 4.05 -29.48
CA LYS A 96 -4.35 3.03 -29.98
C LYS A 96 -4.67 1.78 -29.15
N GLY A 97 -5.27 0.76 -29.78
CA GLY A 97 -5.87 -0.40 -29.11
C GLY A 97 -5.01 -1.06 -28.02
N GLU A 98 -5.62 -1.93 -27.21
CA GLU A 98 -4.98 -2.53 -26.04
C GLU A 98 -3.65 -3.21 -26.39
N LEU A 99 -2.57 -2.64 -25.85
CA LEU A 99 -1.23 -3.21 -25.93
C LEU A 99 -0.98 -4.03 -24.68
N ASN A 100 -0.33 -5.19 -24.85
CA ASN A 100 0.13 -5.98 -23.71
C ASN A 100 1.33 -5.27 -23.05
N PRO A 101 1.29 -4.96 -21.73
CA PRO A 101 2.43 -4.37 -21.01
C PRO A 101 3.72 -5.19 -21.17
N ALA A 102 3.62 -6.51 -21.33
CA ALA A 102 4.77 -7.37 -21.59
C ALA A 102 5.53 -7.01 -22.88
N ALA A 103 4.84 -6.48 -23.89
CA ALA A 103 5.47 -6.03 -25.14
C ALA A 103 6.29 -4.74 -24.97
N LEU A 104 6.05 -3.99 -23.88
CA LEU A 104 6.72 -2.72 -23.57
C LEU A 104 7.80 -2.85 -22.49
N GLN A 105 8.07 -4.07 -22.02
CA GLN A 105 9.06 -4.33 -20.96
C GLN A 105 10.50 -3.91 -21.34
N GLY A 106 10.83 -3.71 -22.62
CA GLY A 106 12.18 -3.32 -23.04
C GLY A 106 12.61 -1.90 -22.63
N ALA A 107 11.71 -0.91 -22.72
CA ALA A 107 12.07 0.50 -22.53
C ALA A 107 11.73 1.07 -21.14
N GLY A 108 10.88 0.37 -20.38
CA GLY A 108 10.34 0.84 -19.09
C GLY A 108 10.67 -0.05 -17.89
N ASN A 109 11.51 -1.08 -18.06
CA ASN A 109 11.79 -2.02 -16.96
C ASN A 109 12.47 -1.30 -15.77
N GLY A 110 11.96 -1.54 -14.57
CA GLY A 110 12.46 -0.91 -13.35
C GLY A 110 12.10 0.57 -13.19
N LEU A 111 11.35 1.18 -14.13
CA LEU A 111 10.84 2.53 -13.97
C LEU A 111 9.45 2.50 -13.32
N ILE A 112 9.34 3.28 -12.25
CA ILE A 112 8.10 3.49 -11.51
C ILE A 112 7.70 4.96 -11.71
N VAL A 113 6.41 5.18 -11.92
CA VAL A 113 5.82 6.51 -12.09
C VAL A 113 4.85 6.78 -10.96
N THR A 114 4.90 8.03 -10.48
CA THR A 114 4.04 8.55 -9.42
C THR A 114 3.46 9.90 -9.86
N PRO A 115 2.27 10.32 -9.36
CA PRO A 115 1.75 11.66 -9.57
C PRO A 115 2.71 12.76 -9.09
N LYS A 116 2.61 13.95 -9.70
CA LYS A 116 3.49 15.08 -9.36
C LYS A 116 3.29 15.60 -7.94
N ASP A 117 2.07 15.45 -7.42
CA ASP A 117 1.58 15.89 -6.12
C ASP A 117 1.45 14.72 -5.13
N ILE A 118 2.28 13.67 -5.29
CA ILE A 118 2.19 12.44 -4.51
C ILE A 118 2.25 12.69 -3.00
N ASP A 119 3.06 13.65 -2.53
CA ASP A 119 3.19 13.94 -1.10
C ASP A 119 1.85 14.41 -0.51
N THR A 120 1.12 15.27 -1.23
CA THR A 120 -0.22 15.73 -0.83
C THR A 120 -1.22 14.58 -0.87
N GLN A 121 -1.21 13.78 -1.94
CA GLN A 121 -2.14 12.65 -2.06
C GLN A 121 -1.92 11.59 -0.97
N VAL A 122 -0.67 11.26 -0.66
CA VAL A 122 -0.33 10.32 0.42
C VAL A 122 -0.74 10.87 1.77
N HIS A 123 -0.52 12.17 2.02
CA HIS A 123 -0.95 12.82 3.26
C HIS A 123 -2.47 12.75 3.46
N ASP A 124 -3.25 13.04 2.41
CA ASP A 124 -4.71 13.02 2.50
C ASP A 124 -5.25 11.58 2.64
N LEU A 125 -4.65 10.61 1.93
CA LEU A 125 -5.00 9.20 2.08
C LEU A 125 -4.65 8.65 3.47
N ALA A 126 -3.53 9.09 4.05
CA ALA A 126 -3.17 8.73 5.42
C ALA A 126 -4.21 9.22 6.43
N LYS A 127 -4.77 10.43 6.24
CA LYS A 127 -5.88 10.93 7.06
C LYS A 127 -7.13 10.08 6.91
N VAL A 128 -7.54 9.78 5.67
CA VAL A 128 -8.72 8.95 5.40
C VAL A 128 -8.60 7.56 6.04
N ILE A 129 -7.42 6.92 5.93
CA ILE A 129 -7.16 5.62 6.56
C ILE A 129 -7.15 5.74 8.08
N GLY A 130 -6.51 6.76 8.63
CA GLY A 130 -6.49 7.04 10.07
C GLY A 130 -7.89 7.23 10.64
N TYR A 131 -8.76 7.99 9.96
CA TYR A 131 -10.16 8.15 10.32
C TYR A 131 -10.92 6.83 10.27
N GLY A 132 -10.76 6.05 9.19
CA GLY A 132 -11.39 4.75 9.06
C GLY A 132 -11.02 3.79 10.19
N ILE A 133 -9.74 3.71 10.55
CA ILE A 133 -9.26 2.87 11.65
C ILE A 133 -9.80 3.37 12.99
N ASN A 134 -9.70 4.67 13.27
CA ASN A 134 -10.17 5.25 14.53
C ASN A 134 -11.67 5.04 14.74
N LEU A 135 -12.50 5.27 13.71
CA LEU A 135 -13.94 5.04 13.80
C LEU A 135 -14.30 3.56 13.95
N ALA A 136 -13.54 2.66 13.32
CA ALA A 136 -13.77 1.22 13.44
C ALA A 136 -13.44 0.68 14.83
N LEU A 137 -12.40 1.21 15.48
CA LEU A 137 -11.94 0.73 16.78
C LEU A 137 -12.55 1.49 17.96
N HIS A 138 -12.95 2.75 17.77
CA HIS A 138 -13.50 3.62 18.82
C HIS A 138 -14.93 4.04 18.50
N THR A 139 -15.91 3.20 18.88
CA THR A 139 -17.34 3.40 18.59
C THR A 139 -17.98 4.63 19.25
N GLY A 140 -17.26 5.33 20.13
CA GLY A 140 -17.71 6.55 20.81
C GLY A 140 -17.16 7.86 20.23
N LEU A 141 -16.29 7.80 19.23
CA LEU A 141 -15.71 8.99 18.60
C LEU A 141 -16.50 9.39 17.36
N THR A 142 -16.75 10.69 17.21
CA THR A 142 -17.27 11.30 15.98
C THR A 142 -16.12 11.69 15.05
N ILE A 143 -16.42 11.99 13.78
CA ILE A 143 -15.40 12.49 12.84
C ILE A 143 -14.75 13.78 13.36
N GLU A 144 -15.53 14.66 13.98
CA GLU A 144 -15.08 15.92 14.57
C GLU A 144 -14.07 15.69 15.71
N ASP A 145 -14.32 14.67 16.56
CA ASP A 145 -13.39 14.29 17.62
C ASP A 145 -12.07 13.76 17.05
N VAL A 146 -12.11 13.06 15.92
CA VAL A 146 -10.90 12.51 15.31
C VAL A 146 -10.08 13.57 14.57
N GLU A 147 -10.72 14.58 13.96
CA GLU A 147 -10.03 15.73 13.35
C GLU A 147 -9.14 16.47 14.36
N LEU A 148 -9.60 16.61 15.61
CA LEU A 148 -8.85 17.22 16.71
C LEU A 148 -7.55 16.47 17.09
N PHE A 149 -7.42 15.19 16.78
CA PHE A 149 -6.23 14.39 17.08
C PHE A 149 -5.20 14.32 15.94
N LEU A 150 -5.60 14.71 14.72
CA LEU A 150 -4.78 14.59 13.51
C LEU A 150 -4.43 15.94 12.86
N SER A 151 -4.80 17.05 13.50
CA SER A 151 -4.43 18.42 13.15
C SER A 151 -3.05 18.82 13.70
#